data_AF-A0A4P6ZY62-F1
#
_entry.id   AF-A0A4P6ZY62-F1
#
_cell.length_a   1.000
_cell.length_b   1.000
_cell.length_c   1.000
_cell.angle_alpha   90.00
_cell.angle_beta   90.00
_cell.angle_gamma   90.00
#
_symmetry.space_group_name_H-M   'P 1'
#
loop_
_entity.id
_entity.type
_entity.pdbx_description
1 polymer ?
#
loop_
_entity_poly.entity_id
_entity_poly.type
_entity_poly.pdbx_seq_one_letter_code
_entity_poly.pdbx_strand_id
1 'polypeptide(L)'
;MEQHHKNHLDTTLESEIQVTITYQNKVIKLYLEDDEGNVPELEFNHEKLLHLIIVSEDLNEYFHLHPVQKNDQAFEIDIALTGHSYKAFVDIKPKRKNYTIKGISVPTGENIDTRQNMSTGLNIDEQGTKEINGVIVEFQHDSFETGKDINLNFNIKNAIAEPYLGALGHVVIIDEKAEKFIHVHPISNESTFFQTQFDNPGLYKLWAEFKFDGAVTVYPFVIKVF
;
A
#
# COMPACT_ATOMS: atom_id res chain seq x y z
N MET A 1 27.30 -1.36 3.59
CA MET A 1 26.40 -2.38 4.15
C MET A 1 25.40 -2.68 3.05
N GLU A 2 25.40 -3.92 2.57
CA GLU A 2 24.67 -4.35 1.37
C GLU A 2 23.15 -4.21 1.58
N GLN A 3 22.52 -3.34 0.78
CA GLN A 3 21.07 -3.31 0.61
C GLN A 3 20.69 -4.43 -0.36
N HIS A 4 19.92 -5.39 0.14
CA HIS A 4 19.35 -6.46 -0.67
C HIS A 4 18.29 -5.90 -1.62
N HIS A 5 18.68 -5.65 -2.88
CA HIS A 5 17.74 -5.68 -3.99
C HIS A 5 17.22 -7.13 -4.11
N LYS A 6 16.01 -7.40 -3.63
CA LYS A 6 15.33 -8.65 -3.92
C LYS A 6 14.81 -8.58 -5.35
N ASN A 7 15.58 -9.17 -6.25
CA ASN A 7 15.11 -9.61 -7.56
C ASN A 7 13.80 -10.38 -7.39
N HIS A 8 12.75 -9.94 -8.09
CA HIS A 8 11.57 -10.74 -8.36
C HIS A 8 11.99 -11.97 -9.19
N LEU A 9 12.33 -13.07 -8.51
CA LEU A 9 12.26 -14.38 -9.13
C LEU A 9 10.81 -14.84 -9.06
N ASP A 10 10.22 -14.97 -10.25
CA ASP A 10 8.91 -15.57 -10.52
C ASP A 10 8.94 -17.09 -10.22
N THR A 11 8.98 -17.42 -8.94
CA THR A 11 8.45 -18.67 -8.41
C THR A 11 7.34 -18.26 -7.46
N THR A 12 6.10 -18.25 -7.94
CA THR A 12 4.92 -18.11 -7.07
C THR A 12 4.84 -19.33 -6.15
N LEU A 13 5.64 -19.33 -5.09
CA LEU A 13 5.40 -20.19 -3.95
C LEU A 13 4.02 -19.81 -3.42
N GLU A 14 3.15 -20.81 -3.25
CA GLU A 14 1.84 -20.57 -2.68
C GLU A 14 2.00 -19.91 -1.30
N SER A 15 1.08 -18.99 -0.98
CA SER A 15 1.09 -18.33 0.32
C SER A 15 0.85 -19.37 1.41
N GLU A 16 1.75 -19.45 2.37
CA GLU A 16 1.64 -20.32 3.54
C GLU A 16 0.92 -19.64 4.70
N ILE A 17 0.60 -18.34 4.57
CA ILE A 17 -0.18 -17.58 5.56
C ILE A 17 -1.56 -17.26 5.00
N GLN A 18 -2.58 -17.52 5.81
CA GLN A 18 -3.95 -17.06 5.64
C GLN A 18 -4.20 -15.84 6.53
N VAL A 19 -4.89 -14.85 5.97
CA VAL A 19 -5.32 -13.65 6.69
C VAL A 19 -6.84 -13.61 6.72
N THR A 20 -7.40 -13.52 7.93
CA THR A 20 -8.84 -13.27 8.13
C THR A 20 -9.02 -11.86 8.65
N ILE A 21 -9.89 -11.09 8.00
CA ILE A 21 -10.25 -9.73 8.40
C ILE A 21 -11.69 -9.69 8.90
N THR A 22 -11.90 -8.99 10.01
CA THR A 22 -13.24 -8.66 10.51
C THR A 22 -13.34 -7.16 10.72
N TYR A 23 -14.54 -6.62 10.51
CA TYR A 23 -14.85 -5.23 10.80
C TYR A 23 -16.12 -5.15 11.63
N GLN A 24 -16.02 -4.63 12.84
CA GLN A 24 -17.17 -4.46 13.73
C GLN A 24 -16.94 -3.27 14.66
N ASN A 25 -17.98 -2.47 14.89
CA ASN A 25 -17.93 -1.32 15.81
C ASN A 25 -16.75 -0.37 15.53
N LYS A 26 -16.42 -0.14 14.25
CA LYS A 26 -15.27 0.69 13.83
C LYS A 26 -13.90 0.14 14.22
N VAL A 27 -13.80 -1.17 14.42
CA VAL A 27 -12.54 -1.86 14.69
C VAL A 27 -12.29 -2.87 13.60
N ILE A 28 -11.10 -2.81 13.00
CA ILE A 28 -10.57 -3.88 12.15
C ILE A 28 -9.79 -4.84 13.05
N LYS A 29 -10.08 -6.13 12.93
CA LYS A 29 -9.24 -7.20 13.50
C LYS A 29 -8.69 -8.08 12.40
N LEU A 30 -7.40 -8.35 12.47
CA LEU A 30 -6.68 -9.26 11.59
C LEU A 30 -6.23 -10.47 12.38
N TYR A 31 -6.55 -11.65 11.87
CA TYR A 31 -6.06 -12.94 12.37
C TYR A 31 -5.14 -13.53 11.31
N LEU A 32 -3.95 -13.96 11.75
CA LEU A 32 -2.93 -14.56 10.90
C LEU A 32 -2.76 -16.01 11.32
N GLU A 33 -2.87 -16.92 10.37
CA GLU A 33 -2.71 -18.36 10.58
C GLU A 33 -1.81 -18.92 9.49
N ASP A 34 -0.82 -19.74 9.86
CA ASP A 34 -0.04 -20.50 8.88
C ASP A 34 -0.76 -21.78 8.43
N ASP A 35 -0.18 -22.48 7.46
CA ASP A 35 -0.69 -23.75 6.93
C ASP A 35 -0.74 -24.91 7.95
N GLU A 36 -0.18 -24.73 9.14
CA GLU A 36 -0.21 -25.67 10.26
C GLU A 36 -1.24 -25.26 11.34
N GLY A 37 -1.93 -24.14 11.17
CA GLY A 37 -2.90 -23.62 12.16
C GLY A 37 -2.27 -22.78 13.28
N ASN A 38 -0.99 -22.40 13.16
CA ASN A 38 -0.28 -21.61 14.15
C ASN A 38 -0.28 -20.12 13.79
N VAL A 39 -0.10 -19.26 14.80
CA VAL A 39 0.15 -17.84 14.53
C VAL A 39 1.59 -17.67 14.05
N PRO A 40 1.82 -17.06 12.87
CA PRO A 40 3.16 -16.90 12.35
C PRO A 40 3.97 -15.89 13.16
N GLU A 41 5.25 -16.20 13.38
CA GLU A 41 6.21 -15.19 13.85
C GLU A 41 6.50 -14.19 12.73
N LEU A 42 6.40 -12.89 13.04
CA LEU A 42 6.69 -11.82 12.09
C LEU A 42 8.05 -11.17 12.36
N GLU A 43 8.68 -10.66 11.30
CA GLU A 43 9.81 -9.74 11.36
C GLU A 43 9.32 -8.29 11.27
N PHE A 44 10.09 -7.37 11.84
CA PHE A 44 9.88 -5.96 11.57
C PHE A 44 10.22 -5.64 10.11
N ASN A 45 9.30 -4.97 9.43
CA ASN A 45 9.50 -4.32 8.15
C ASN A 45 9.24 -2.82 8.38
N HIS A 46 10.23 -1.97 8.09
CA HIS A 46 10.10 -0.50 8.25
C HIS A 46 9.55 -0.09 9.62
N GLU A 47 10.17 -0.63 10.69
CA GLU A 47 9.82 -0.37 12.10
C GLU A 47 8.43 -0.87 12.54
N LYS A 48 7.65 -1.52 11.67
CA LYS A 48 6.34 -2.11 12.00
C LYS A 48 6.32 -3.61 11.70
N LEU A 49 5.43 -4.34 12.37
CA LEU A 49 5.21 -5.76 12.08
C LEU A 49 4.24 -5.96 10.91
N LEU A 50 3.35 -4.98 10.70
CA LEU A 50 2.23 -5.07 9.78
C LEU A 50 1.88 -3.69 9.23
N HIS A 51 1.82 -3.59 7.91
CA HIS A 51 1.19 -2.49 7.21
C HIS A 51 -0.16 -2.96 6.67
N LEU A 52 -1.22 -2.22 6.99
CA LEU A 52 -2.57 -2.49 6.52
C LEU A 52 -2.98 -1.34 5.61
N ILE A 53 -3.10 -1.63 4.33
CA ILE A 53 -3.67 -0.69 3.36
C ILE A 53 -5.14 -1.02 3.17
N ILE A 54 -6.01 -0.03 3.33
CA ILE A 54 -7.44 -0.16 3.04
C ILE A 54 -7.80 0.89 1.99
N VAL A 55 -8.47 0.45 0.92
CA VAL A 55 -9.00 1.33 -0.13
C VAL A 55 -10.47 1.03 -0.41
N SER A 56 -11.26 2.06 -0.71
CA SER A 56 -12.61 1.86 -1.25
C SER A 56 -12.54 1.26 -2.66
N GLU A 57 -13.59 0.60 -3.13
CA GLU A 57 -13.60 0.00 -4.48
C GLU A 57 -13.38 1.02 -5.61
N ASP A 58 -13.79 2.26 -5.43
CA ASP A 58 -13.54 3.37 -6.36
C ASP A 58 -12.15 4.03 -6.18
N LEU A 59 -11.36 3.53 -5.23
CA LEU A 59 -10.04 4.02 -4.82
C LEU A 59 -10.03 5.48 -4.33
N ASN A 60 -11.18 6.06 -3.97
CA ASN A 60 -11.25 7.44 -3.47
C ASN A 60 -10.85 7.57 -2.00
N GLU A 61 -11.18 6.58 -1.19
CA GLU A 61 -10.70 6.48 0.19
C GLU A 61 -9.44 5.61 0.23
N TYR A 62 -8.46 6.05 1.02
CA TYR A 62 -7.18 5.36 1.20
C TYR A 62 -6.72 5.53 2.65
N PHE A 63 -6.32 4.42 3.26
CA PHE A 63 -5.79 4.38 4.62
C PHE A 63 -4.53 3.51 4.65
N HIS A 64 -3.44 4.07 5.17
CA HIS A 64 -2.23 3.32 5.53
C HIS A 64 -2.13 3.24 7.05
N LEU A 65 -2.35 2.05 7.58
CA LEU A 65 -2.51 1.79 8.99
C LEU A 65 -1.44 0.83 9.50
N HIS A 66 -1.14 0.93 10.79
CA HIS A 66 -0.25 0.00 11.48
C HIS A 66 -0.97 -0.62 12.68
N PRO A 67 -1.83 -1.63 12.45
CA PRO A 67 -2.47 -2.39 13.51
C PRO A 67 -1.48 -2.89 14.55
N VAL A 68 -1.88 -2.83 15.81
CA VAL A 68 -1.05 -3.28 16.94
C VAL A 68 -1.48 -4.68 17.37
N GLN A 69 -0.51 -5.53 17.68
CA GLN A 69 -0.79 -6.85 18.23
C GLN A 69 -1.39 -6.70 19.64
N LYS A 70 -2.64 -7.13 19.83
CA LYS A 70 -3.34 -7.02 21.12
C LYS A 70 -3.20 -8.27 21.97
N ASN A 71 -3.02 -9.41 21.31
CA ASN A 71 -2.78 -10.72 21.92
C ASN A 71 -2.06 -11.60 20.89
N ASP A 72 -1.78 -12.84 21.26
CA ASP A 72 -1.05 -13.77 20.40
C ASP A 72 -1.75 -14.06 19.07
N GLN A 73 -3.06 -13.80 18.93
CA GLN A 73 -3.84 -14.22 17.76
C GLN A 73 -4.29 -13.07 16.85
N ALA A 74 -4.28 -11.82 17.35
CA ALA A 74 -4.93 -10.72 16.64
C ALA A 74 -4.15 -9.40 16.65
N PHE A 75 -4.15 -8.76 15.49
CA PHE A 75 -3.82 -7.35 15.33
C PHE A 75 -5.10 -6.52 15.24
N GLU A 76 -5.13 -5.36 15.89
CA GLU A 76 -6.31 -4.50 15.92
C GLU A 76 -5.97 -3.04 15.60
N ILE A 77 -6.91 -2.36 14.95
CA ILE A 77 -6.89 -0.91 14.77
C ILE A 77 -8.30 -0.33 14.72
N ASP A 78 -8.46 0.85 15.33
CA ASP A 78 -9.70 1.62 15.24
C ASP A 78 -9.72 2.41 13.93
N ILE A 79 -10.78 2.26 13.15
CA ILE A 79 -11.02 3.03 11.92
C ILE A 79 -12.52 3.14 11.61
N ALA A 80 -12.96 4.35 11.32
CA ALA A 80 -14.29 4.60 10.78
C ALA A 80 -14.22 4.51 9.25
N LEU A 81 -14.84 3.49 8.69
CA LEU A 81 -15.04 3.32 7.26
C LEU A 81 -16.42 3.88 6.89
N THR A 82 -16.48 4.73 5.86
CA THR A 82 -17.69 5.45 5.44
C THR A 82 -18.28 4.94 4.13
N GLY A 83 -17.48 4.27 3.31
CA GLY A 83 -17.87 3.62 2.07
C GLY A 83 -18.58 2.29 2.28
N HIS A 84 -19.17 1.80 1.18
CA HIS A 84 -20.00 0.60 1.20
C HIS A 84 -19.17 -0.68 1.07
N SER A 85 -18.06 -0.63 0.31
CA SER A 85 -17.16 -1.78 0.09
C SER A 85 -15.70 -1.33 0.05
N TYR A 86 -14.82 -2.15 0.62
CA TYR A 86 -13.39 -1.90 0.70
C TYR A 86 -12.58 -3.15 0.40
N LYS A 87 -11.37 -2.93 -0.13
CA LYS A 87 -10.30 -3.92 -0.21
C LYS A 87 -9.21 -3.58 0.80
N ALA A 88 -8.72 -4.61 1.48
CA ALA A 88 -7.59 -4.54 2.38
C ALA A 88 -6.41 -5.33 1.80
N PHE A 89 -5.21 -4.78 1.93
CA PHE A 89 -3.95 -5.45 1.64
C PHE A 89 -3.14 -5.46 2.93
N VAL A 90 -2.73 -6.66 3.34
CA VAL A 90 -1.95 -6.87 4.55
C VAL A 90 -0.53 -7.15 4.10
N ASP A 91 0.41 -6.26 4.42
CA ASP A 91 1.82 -6.40 4.11
C ASP A 91 2.57 -6.77 5.41
N ILE A 92 3.06 -8.02 5.43
CA ILE A 92 3.75 -8.64 6.57
C ILE A 92 4.94 -9.44 6.06
N LYS A 93 5.90 -9.65 6.95
CA LYS A 93 7.09 -10.47 6.69
C LYS A 93 7.15 -11.64 7.68
N PRO A 94 6.49 -12.78 7.39
CA PRO A 94 6.56 -13.93 8.27
C PRO A 94 7.95 -14.59 8.21
N LYS A 95 8.45 -15.06 9.35
CA LYS A 95 9.70 -15.81 9.42
C LYS A 95 9.48 -17.21 8.86
N ARG A 96 10.36 -17.63 7.94
CA ARG A 96 10.44 -19.01 7.43
C ARG A 96 9.16 -19.52 6.72
N LYS A 97 8.24 -18.62 6.36
CA LYS A 97 7.02 -18.92 5.61
C LYS A 97 6.96 -17.96 4.42
N ASN A 98 6.37 -18.41 3.32
CA ASN A 98 6.08 -17.59 2.15
C ASN A 98 4.74 -16.89 2.33
N TYR A 99 4.67 -15.65 1.89
CA TYR A 99 3.44 -14.88 1.93
C TYR A 99 3.29 -14.08 0.65
N THR A 100 2.11 -14.17 0.04
CA THR A 100 1.73 -13.36 -1.10
C THR A 100 0.58 -12.45 -0.70
N ILE A 101 0.79 -11.14 -0.85
CA ILE A 101 -0.24 -10.14 -0.59
C ILE A 101 -1.35 -10.27 -1.64
N LYS A 102 -2.60 -10.29 -1.19
CA LYS A 102 -3.80 -10.31 -2.04
C LYS A 102 -4.83 -9.33 -1.50
N GLY A 103 -5.67 -8.78 -2.37
CA GLY A 103 -6.79 -7.94 -1.96
C GLY A 103 -7.88 -8.75 -1.24
N ILE A 104 -8.11 -8.45 0.03
CA ILE A 104 -9.12 -9.09 0.89
C ILE A 104 -10.31 -8.15 1.02
N SER A 105 -11.53 -8.62 0.76
CA SER A 105 -12.73 -7.80 0.97
C SER A 105 -12.96 -7.57 2.47
N VAL A 106 -13.21 -6.31 2.86
CA VAL A 106 -13.55 -5.95 4.24
C VAL A 106 -15.06 -6.13 4.44
N PRO A 107 -15.51 -6.93 5.42
CA PRO A 107 -16.94 -7.15 5.64
C PRO A 107 -17.57 -5.98 6.40
N THR A 108 -17.98 -4.93 5.69
CA THR A 108 -18.63 -3.73 6.26
C THR A 108 -20.08 -3.95 6.71
N GLY A 109 -20.64 -5.14 6.51
CA GLY A 109 -22.00 -5.51 6.93
C GLY A 109 -23.09 -5.09 5.94
N GLU A 110 -22.79 -4.19 5.00
CA GLU A 110 -23.65 -3.85 3.88
C GLU A 110 -23.23 -4.67 2.65
N ASN A 111 -23.75 -5.90 2.53
CA ASN A 111 -23.64 -6.67 1.29
C ASN A 111 -24.52 -6.04 0.21
N ILE A 112 -24.10 -4.89 -0.31
CA ILE A 112 -24.61 -4.41 -1.59
C ILE A 112 -23.63 -4.93 -2.64
N ASP A 113 -24.07 -5.91 -3.42
CA ASP A 113 -23.35 -6.38 -4.60
C ASP A 113 -23.33 -5.24 -5.63
N THR A 114 -22.43 -4.27 -5.46
CA THR A 114 -22.21 -3.15 -6.38
C THR A 114 -21.29 -3.53 -7.53
N ARG A 115 -21.23 -4.81 -7.92
CA ARG A 115 -20.63 -5.24 -9.21
C ARG A 115 -21.32 -4.64 -10.46
N GLN A 116 -22.18 -3.64 -10.30
CA GLN A 116 -22.52 -2.73 -11.39
C GLN A 116 -21.35 -1.80 -11.64
N ASN A 117 -20.42 -2.21 -12.52
CA ASN A 117 -19.61 -1.35 -13.38
C ASN A 117 -19.36 0.09 -12.84
N MET A 118 -18.88 0.22 -11.61
CA MET A 118 -18.31 1.50 -11.19
C MET A 118 -16.97 1.53 -11.89
N SER A 119 -16.96 2.13 -13.08
CA SER A 119 -15.73 2.74 -13.56
C SER A 119 -15.25 3.58 -12.40
N THR A 120 -14.04 3.32 -11.90
CA THR A 120 -13.42 4.06 -10.80
C THR A 120 -13.37 5.56 -11.10
N GLY A 121 -13.68 5.98 -12.34
CA GLY A 121 -13.68 7.37 -12.77
C GLY A 121 -12.28 7.95 -12.73
N LEU A 122 -11.26 7.10 -12.62
CA LEU A 122 -9.87 7.53 -12.54
C LEU A 122 -9.48 8.19 -13.85
N ASN A 123 -9.18 9.47 -13.76
CA ASN A 123 -8.60 10.24 -14.85
C ASN A 123 -7.10 10.29 -14.63
N ILE A 124 -6.33 9.99 -15.67
CA ILE A 124 -4.87 10.05 -15.63
C ILE A 124 -4.46 11.48 -15.24
N ASP A 125 -3.54 11.60 -14.29
CA ASP A 125 -2.94 12.87 -13.95
C ASP A 125 -1.94 13.26 -15.05
N GLU A 126 -2.37 14.12 -15.98
CA GLU A 126 -1.48 14.66 -17.03
C GLU A 126 -0.42 15.61 -16.47
N GLN A 127 -0.68 16.19 -15.29
CA GLN A 127 0.23 17.07 -14.58
C GLN A 127 0.90 16.31 -13.44
N GLY A 128 2.22 16.15 -13.53
CA GLY A 128 3.05 15.57 -12.46
C GLY A 128 3.28 16.54 -11.30
N THR A 129 2.31 17.36 -10.90
CA THR A 129 2.48 18.32 -9.80
C THR A 129 1.20 18.44 -8.99
N LYS A 130 1.34 18.38 -7.65
CA LYS A 130 0.23 18.54 -6.72
C LYS A 130 0.65 19.45 -5.57
N GLU A 131 -0.28 20.27 -5.10
CA GLU A 131 -0.09 21.14 -3.95
C GLU A 131 -1.14 20.80 -2.90
N ILE A 132 -0.68 20.51 -1.67
CA ILE A 132 -1.54 20.23 -0.52
C ILE A 132 -0.96 21.03 0.65
N ASN A 133 -1.80 21.83 1.32
CA ASN A 133 -1.41 22.66 2.46
C ASN A 133 -0.18 23.56 2.19
N GLY A 134 0.00 24.05 0.95
CA GLY A 134 1.12 24.91 0.54
C GLY A 134 2.43 24.18 0.22
N VAL A 135 2.49 22.85 0.40
CA VAL A 135 3.62 22.01 0.02
C VAL A 135 3.39 21.45 -1.38
N ILE A 136 4.33 21.72 -2.28
CA ILE A 136 4.25 21.30 -3.68
C ILE A 136 5.12 20.05 -3.86
N VAL A 137 4.54 19.02 -4.46
CA VAL A 137 5.24 17.80 -4.86
C VAL A 137 5.19 17.68 -6.38
N GLU A 138 6.37 17.69 -7.00
CA GLU A 138 6.57 17.42 -8.42
C GLU A 138 6.98 15.97 -8.61
N PHE A 139 6.11 15.18 -9.25
CA PHE A 139 6.32 13.79 -9.58
C PHE A 139 6.94 13.66 -10.97
N GLN A 140 8.20 13.22 -10.99
CA GLN A 140 8.97 12.92 -12.18
C GLN A 140 9.17 11.42 -12.27
N HIS A 141 9.02 10.84 -13.46
CA HIS A 141 9.14 9.40 -13.64
C HIS A 141 9.61 9.05 -15.05
N ASP A 142 10.13 7.83 -15.20
CA ASP A 142 10.38 7.23 -16.51
C ASP A 142 9.06 6.83 -17.19
N SER A 143 9.10 6.42 -18.45
CA SER A 143 7.91 5.87 -19.12
C SER A 143 7.41 4.61 -18.40
N PHE A 144 6.11 4.55 -18.11
CA PHE A 144 5.47 3.41 -17.44
C PHE A 144 5.26 2.25 -18.43
N GLU A 145 6.31 1.47 -18.66
CA GLU A 145 6.28 0.26 -19.48
C GLU A 145 6.39 -0.99 -18.61
N THR A 146 5.57 -1.99 -18.91
CA THR A 146 5.64 -3.29 -18.23
C THR A 146 7.00 -3.97 -18.36
N GLY A 147 7.39 -4.69 -17.31
CA GLY A 147 8.63 -5.47 -17.29
C GLY A 147 9.93 -4.64 -17.24
N LYS A 148 9.86 -3.31 -17.08
CA LYS A 148 11.03 -2.44 -16.92
C LYS A 148 11.13 -1.88 -15.50
N ASP A 149 12.36 -1.68 -15.05
CA ASP A 149 12.64 -0.84 -13.89
C ASP A 149 12.24 0.60 -14.21
N ILE A 150 11.39 1.18 -13.37
CA ILE A 150 10.87 2.54 -13.51
C ILE A 150 11.28 3.34 -12.30
N ASN A 151 11.96 4.46 -12.54
CA ASN A 151 12.31 5.40 -11.49
C ASN A 151 11.14 6.34 -11.22
N LEU A 152 10.87 6.57 -9.93
CA LEU A 152 9.88 7.52 -9.43
C LEU A 152 10.61 8.52 -8.54
N ASN A 153 10.58 9.80 -8.91
CA ASN A 153 11.24 10.86 -8.18
C ASN A 153 10.23 11.93 -7.76
N PHE A 154 10.21 12.26 -6.48
CA PHE A 154 9.32 13.28 -5.92
C PHE A 154 10.14 14.48 -5.43
N ASN A 155 10.12 15.56 -6.19
CA ASN A 155 10.76 16.82 -5.80
C ASN A 155 9.80 17.64 -4.95
N ILE A 156 10.20 17.92 -3.71
CA ILE A 156 9.37 18.60 -2.72
C ILE A 156 9.82 20.06 -2.62
N LYS A 157 8.86 20.99 -2.72
CA LYS A 157 9.08 22.43 -2.56
C LYS A 157 8.30 22.96 -1.37
N ASN A 158 8.83 24.03 -0.78
CA ASN A 158 8.25 24.75 0.36
C ASN A 158 8.17 23.96 1.69
N ALA A 159 8.75 22.76 1.74
CA ALA A 159 8.93 21.97 2.96
C ALA A 159 10.14 21.03 2.83
N ILE A 160 10.55 20.43 3.94
CA ILE A 160 11.58 19.38 4.00
C ILE A 160 10.90 18.13 4.55
N ALA A 161 11.02 17.01 3.84
CA ALA A 161 10.48 15.74 4.30
C ALA A 161 11.22 15.25 5.56
N GLU A 162 10.46 14.77 6.53
CA GLU A 162 10.97 14.12 7.72
C GLU A 162 10.98 12.60 7.56
N PRO A 163 11.94 11.89 8.19
CA PRO A 163 11.84 10.45 8.31
C PRO A 163 10.53 10.02 8.99
N TYR A 164 9.89 9.04 8.38
CA TYR A 164 8.72 8.34 8.88
C TYR A 164 8.94 6.85 8.60
N LEU A 165 8.77 5.97 9.60
CA LEU A 165 8.99 4.53 9.47
C LEU A 165 10.36 4.15 8.85
N GLY A 166 11.39 4.93 9.16
CA GLY A 166 12.75 4.72 8.67
C GLY A 166 13.07 5.26 7.26
N ALA A 167 12.16 5.97 6.59
CA ALA A 167 12.35 6.50 5.24
C ALA A 167 11.80 7.94 5.07
N LEU A 168 12.23 8.69 4.05
CA LEU A 168 11.68 10.03 3.77
C LEU A 168 10.31 10.01 3.08
N GLY A 169 9.85 8.85 2.62
CA GLY A 169 8.51 8.69 2.08
C GLY A 169 8.17 7.24 1.77
N HIS A 170 6.90 6.99 1.46
CA HIS A 170 6.37 5.68 1.08
C HIS A 170 5.49 5.83 -0.14
N VAL A 171 5.47 4.81 -0.99
CA VAL A 171 4.61 4.80 -2.17
C VAL A 171 3.81 3.51 -2.18
N VAL A 172 2.49 3.65 -2.17
CA VAL A 172 1.55 2.54 -2.39
C VAL A 172 0.93 2.69 -3.77
N ILE A 173 0.89 1.61 -4.54
CA ILE A 173 0.35 1.59 -5.90
C ILE A 173 -0.62 0.43 -6.04
N ILE A 174 -1.83 0.71 -6.52
CA ILE A 174 -2.90 -0.28 -6.68
C ILE A 174 -3.51 -0.13 -8.07
N ASP A 175 -3.81 -1.25 -8.74
CA ASP A 175 -4.50 -1.20 -10.04
C ASP A 175 -5.97 -0.79 -9.89
N GLU A 176 -6.60 -0.34 -10.97
CA GLU A 176 -7.99 0.14 -10.95
C GLU A 176 -9.02 -0.89 -10.44
N LYS A 177 -8.64 -2.18 -10.34
CA LYS A 177 -9.50 -3.26 -9.84
C LYS A 177 -9.24 -3.63 -8.38
N ALA A 178 -8.26 -2.99 -7.74
CA ALA A 178 -7.80 -3.36 -6.40
C ALA A 178 -7.43 -4.85 -6.26
N GLU A 179 -6.71 -5.36 -7.26
CA GLU A 179 -6.21 -6.74 -7.34
C GLU A 179 -4.68 -6.78 -7.23
N LYS A 180 -3.99 -5.80 -7.80
CA LYS A 180 -2.53 -5.65 -7.79
C LYS A 180 -2.14 -4.62 -6.75
N PHE A 181 -1.13 -4.95 -5.97
CA PHE A 181 -0.63 -4.14 -4.88
C PHE A 181 0.89 -4.07 -4.96
N ILE A 182 1.42 -2.85 -4.89
CA ILE A 182 2.84 -2.58 -4.82
C ILE A 182 3.06 -1.60 -3.67
N HIS A 183 3.99 -1.94 -2.77
CA HIS A 183 4.46 -1.06 -1.72
C HIS A 183 5.95 -0.83 -1.89
N VAL A 184 6.33 0.40 -2.22
CA VAL A 184 7.68 0.76 -2.63
C VAL A 184 8.28 1.75 -1.65
N HIS A 185 9.54 1.52 -1.35
CA HIS A 185 10.36 2.30 -0.45
C HIS A 185 11.46 3.01 -1.22
N PRO A 186 11.99 4.14 -0.73
CA PRO A 186 13.00 4.85 -1.46
C PRO A 186 14.29 4.02 -1.49
N ILE A 187 15.09 4.21 -2.53
CA ILE A 187 16.36 3.49 -2.70
C ILE A 187 17.33 3.77 -1.54
N SER A 188 17.14 4.87 -0.83
CA SER A 188 17.87 5.21 0.39
C SER A 188 16.98 5.96 1.37
N ASN A 189 17.28 5.82 2.66
CA ASN A 189 16.52 6.46 3.75
C ASN A 189 16.62 8.00 3.75
N GLU A 190 17.46 8.59 2.89
CA GLU A 190 17.70 10.03 2.78
C GLU A 190 17.21 10.62 1.44
N SER A 191 16.48 9.83 0.64
CA SER A 191 15.98 10.27 -0.67
C SER A 191 14.48 10.06 -0.82
N THR A 192 13.88 10.83 -1.73
CA THR A 192 12.51 10.67 -2.24
C THR A 192 12.51 10.06 -3.64
N PHE A 193 13.53 9.22 -3.91
CA PHE A 193 13.71 8.49 -5.14
C PHE A 193 13.39 7.01 -4.91
N PHE A 194 12.51 6.46 -5.73
CA PHE A 194 12.00 5.10 -5.62
C PHE A 194 12.18 4.39 -6.95
N GLN A 195 12.19 3.07 -6.91
CA GLN A 195 12.26 2.22 -8.08
C GLN A 195 11.24 1.11 -7.96
N THR A 196 10.48 0.87 -9.04
CA THR A 196 9.48 -0.19 -9.08
C THR A 196 9.40 -0.80 -10.47
N GLN A 197 8.68 -1.92 -10.59
CA GLN A 197 8.34 -2.56 -11.85
C GLN A 197 6.83 -2.86 -11.86
N PHE A 198 6.25 -2.94 -13.06
CA PHE A 198 4.86 -3.36 -13.25
C PHE A 198 4.80 -4.59 -14.15
N ASP A 199 4.02 -5.59 -13.76
CA ASP A 199 3.88 -6.83 -14.52
C ASP A 199 2.74 -6.76 -15.56
N ASN A 200 1.76 -5.87 -15.34
CA ASN A 200 0.54 -5.81 -16.14
C ASN A 200 0.24 -4.37 -16.59
N PRO A 201 -0.16 -4.16 -17.84
CA PRO A 201 -0.61 -2.85 -18.31
C PRO A 201 -1.99 -2.53 -17.70
N GLY A 202 -2.31 -1.24 -17.58
CA GLY A 202 -3.57 -0.80 -17.01
C GLY A 202 -3.50 0.56 -16.34
N LEU A 203 -4.61 0.99 -15.76
CA LEU A 203 -4.65 2.15 -14.87
C LEU A 203 -4.26 1.73 -13.46
N TYR A 204 -3.41 2.55 -12.84
CA TYR A 204 -3.02 2.40 -11.44
C TYR A 204 -3.21 3.72 -10.72
N LYS A 205 -3.59 3.65 -9.45
CA LYS A 205 -3.55 4.77 -8.52
C LYS A 205 -2.38 4.59 -7.57
N LEU A 206 -1.59 5.64 -7.47
CA LEU A 206 -0.41 5.76 -6.63
C LEU A 206 -0.72 6.74 -5.50
N TRP A 207 -0.30 6.44 -4.28
CA TRP A 207 -0.33 7.36 -3.13
C TRP A 207 1.09 7.52 -2.62
N ALA A 208 1.66 8.71 -2.82
CA ALA A 208 2.97 9.07 -2.27
C ALA A 208 2.78 9.76 -0.91
N GLU A 209 3.40 9.20 0.13
CA GLU A 209 3.26 9.65 1.51
C GLU A 209 4.56 10.30 1.97
N PHE A 210 4.46 11.55 2.41
CA PHE A 210 5.58 12.31 2.96
C PHE A 210 5.19 12.91 4.29
N LYS A 211 6.13 12.97 5.23
CA LYS A 211 5.91 13.59 6.53
C LYS A 211 6.48 15.01 6.54
N PHE A 212 5.66 15.98 6.91
CA PHE A 212 6.03 17.38 7.08
C PHE A 212 5.49 17.89 8.40
N ASP A 213 6.29 18.62 9.16
CA ASP A 213 5.92 19.23 10.44
C ASP A 213 5.23 18.24 11.39
N GLY A 214 5.77 17.02 11.49
CA GLY A 214 5.21 15.97 12.34
C GLY A 214 4.01 15.20 11.76
N ALA A 215 3.44 15.59 10.61
CA ALA A 215 2.22 15.00 10.04
C ALA A 215 2.45 14.38 8.65
N VAL A 216 1.83 13.22 8.39
CA VAL A 216 1.88 12.56 7.08
C VAL A 216 0.86 13.19 6.13
N THR A 217 1.31 13.55 4.94
CA THR A 217 0.49 14.07 3.83
C THR A 217 0.57 13.10 2.66
N VAL A 218 -0.57 12.80 2.05
CA VAL A 218 -0.69 11.82 0.96
C VAL A 218 -0.99 12.55 -0.35
N TYR A 219 -0.18 12.29 -1.38
CA TYR A 219 -0.30 12.84 -2.73
C TYR A 219 -0.73 11.74 -3.70
N PRO A 220 -2.02 11.69 -4.10
CA PRO A 220 -2.52 10.64 -4.98
C PRO A 220 -2.29 10.98 -6.46
N PHE A 221 -1.76 10.07 -7.27
CA PHE A 221 -1.59 10.19 -8.71
C PHE A 221 -2.24 9.01 -9.45
N VAL A 222 -2.89 9.26 -10.58
CA VAL A 222 -3.35 8.20 -11.50
C VAL A 222 -2.41 8.13 -12.68
N ILE A 223 -1.87 6.93 -12.92
CA ILE A 223 -0.93 6.65 -14.00
C ILE A 223 -1.49 5.57 -14.91
N LYS A 224 -0.99 5.54 -16.15
CA LYS A 224 -1.27 4.47 -17.10
C LYS A 224 0.03 3.73 -17.44
N VAL A 225 0.01 2.43 -17.24
CA VAL A 225 1.10 1.50 -17.58
C VAL A 225 0.78 0.82 -18.92
N PHE A 226 1.79 0.72 -19.79
CA PHE A 226 1.68 0.19 -21.16
C PHE A 226 2.41 -1.15 -21.35
#